data_AF-A0A1G6QXC0-F1
#
_entry.id   AF-A0A1G6QXC0-F1
#
_cell.length_a   1.000
_cell.length_b   1.000
_cell.length_c   1.000
_cell.angle_alpha   90.00
_cell.angle_beta   90.00
_cell.angle_gamma   90.00
#
_symmetry.space_group_name_H-M   'P 1'
#
loop_
_entity.id
_entity.type
_entity.pdbx_description
1 polymer ?
#
loop_
_entity_poly.entity_id
_entity_poly.type
_entity_poly.pdbx_seq_one_letter_code
_entity_poly.pdbx_strand_id
1 'polypeptide(L)' 'MDRETEKLASRIAECARQARHQAALLPEGPVRDALIEKAKHYEAQIPADSTYTTVTQR' A
#
# COMPACT_ATOMS: atom_id res chain seq x y z
N MET A 1 10.08 -0.54 15.17
CA MET A 1 9.68 -1.14 13.89
C MET A 1 10.69 -2.21 13.56
N ASP A 2 10.27 -3.47 13.46
CA ASP A 2 11.13 -4.51 12.95
C ASP A 2 11.55 -4.15 11.53
N ARG A 3 12.84 -4.25 11.23
CA ARG A 3 13.41 -3.88 9.91
C ARG A 3 12.68 -4.57 8.75
N GLU A 4 12.11 -5.75 9.00
CA GLU A 4 11.29 -6.51 8.07
C GLU A 4 9.91 -5.88 7.81
N THR A 5 9.27 -5.30 8.83
CA THR A 5 7.97 -4.61 8.69
C THR A 5 8.10 -3.32 7.87
N GLU A 6 9.19 -2.57 8.06
CA GLU A 6 9.50 -1.37 7.29
C GLU A 6 9.82 -1.69 5.82
N LYS A 7 10.55 -2.78 5.59
CA LYS A 7 10.87 -3.30 4.25
C LYS A 7 9.61 -3.80 3.53
N LEU A 8 8.70 -4.45 4.24
CA LEU A 8 7.41 -4.89 3.69
C LEU A 8 6.53 -3.69 3.34
N ALA A 9 6.39 -2.71 4.25
CA ALA A 9 5.64 -1.48 4.01
C ALA A 9 6.20 -0.70 2.80
N SER A 10 7.53 -0.61 2.68
CA SER A 10 8.20 0.03 1.54
C SER A 10 7.89 -0.67 0.21
N ARG A 11 7.88 -2.00 0.18
CA ARG A 11 7.52 -2.79 -1.01
C ARG A 11 6.04 -2.62 -1.39
N ILE A 12 5.15 -2.65 -0.40
CA ILE A 12 3.71 -2.43 -0.61
C ILE A 12 3.46 -1.02 -1.16
N ALA A 13 4.14 -0.01 -0.62
CA ALA A 13 4.08 1.37 -1.11
C ALA A 13 4.60 1.50 -2.56
N GLU A 14 5.65 0.77 -2.91
CA GLU A 14 6.16 0.73 -4.28
C GLU A 14 5.16 0.10 -5.25
N CYS A 15 4.55 -1.03 -4.87
CA CYS A 15 3.49 -1.67 -5.66
C CYS A 15 2.28 -0.75 -5.86
N ALA A 16 1.87 -0.01 -4.83
CA ALA A 16 0.79 0.98 -4.94
C ALA A 16 1.14 2.09 -5.95
N ARG A 17 2.36 2.65 -5.88
CA ARG A 17 2.83 3.67 -6.83
C ARG A 17 2.85 3.16 -8.27
N GLN A 18 3.35 1.94 -8.49
CA GLN A 18 3.38 1.33 -9.83
C GLN A 18 1.96 1.10 -10.37
N ALA A 19 1.05 0.59 -9.55
CA ALA A 19 -0.35 0.39 -9.95
C ALA A 19 -1.03 1.73 -10.32
N ARG A 20 -0.80 2.80 -9.55
CA ARG A 20 -1.27 4.15 -9.87
C ARG A 20 -0.66 4.70 -11.15
N HIS A 21 0.65 4.49 -11.35
CA HIS A 21 1.33 4.92 -12.56
C HIS A 21 0.77 4.22 -13.80
N GLN A 22 0.55 2.90 -13.72
CA GLN A 22 -0.06 2.13 -14.79
C GLN A 22 -1.49 2.60 -15.08
N ALA A 23 -2.29 2.88 -14.04
CA ALA A 23 -3.63 3.43 -14.21
C ALA A 23 -3.61 4.82 -14.88
N ALA A 24 -2.63 5.67 -14.56
CA ALA A 24 -2.50 6.99 -15.15
C ALA A 24 -2.16 6.96 -16.66
N LEU A 25 -1.53 5.88 -17.12
CA LEU A 25 -1.20 5.66 -18.54
C LEU A 25 -2.38 5.08 -19.34
N LEU A 26 -3.43 4.60 -18.67
CA LEU A 26 -4.56 3.96 -19.32
C LEU A 26 -5.74 4.94 -19.48
N PRO A 27 -6.49 4.83 -20.59
CA PRO A 27 -7.74 5.57 -20.76
C PRO A 27 -8.78 5.12 -19.73
N GLU A 28 -9.84 5.93 -19.58
CA GLU A 28 -10.95 5.61 -18.68
C GLU A 28 -11.56 4.26 -19.05
N GLY A 29 -11.75 3.39 -18.05
CA GLY A 29 -12.31 2.07 -18.28
C GLY A 29 -12.03 1.09 -17.14
N PRO A 30 -12.61 -0.12 -17.23
CA PRO A 30 -12.61 -1.10 -16.15
C PRO A 30 -11.20 -1.54 -15.74
N VAL A 31 -10.24 -1.52 -16.67
CA VAL A 31 -8.84 -1.88 -16.39
C VAL A 31 -8.14 -0.80 -15.55
N ARG A 32 -8.39 0.47 -15.87
CA ARG A 32 -7.87 1.60 -15.09
C ARG A 32 -8.45 1.58 -13.68
N ASP A 33 -9.75 1.38 -13.57
CA ASP A 33 -10.45 1.37 -12.29
C ASP A 33 -9.98 0.20 -11.41
N ALA A 34 -9.80 -0.98 -11.99
CA ALA A 34 -9.23 -2.13 -11.28
C ALA A 34 -7.80 -1.87 -10.76
N LEU A 35 -6.96 -1.16 -11.52
CA LEU A 35 -5.61 -0.78 -11.09
C LEU A 35 -5.64 0.26 -9.97
N ILE A 36 -6.56 1.23 -10.03
CA ILE A 36 -6.76 2.22 -8.97
C ILE A 36 -7.21 1.54 -7.67
N GLU A 37 -8.21 0.65 -7.74
CA GLU A 37 -8.69 -0.10 -6.57
C GLU A 37 -7.59 -0.98 -5.98
N LYS A 38 -6.79 -1.64 -6.83
CA LYS A 38 -5.64 -2.42 -6.38
C LYS A 38 -4.59 -1.56 -5.66
N ALA A 39 -4.33 -0.36 -6.15
CA ALA A 39 -3.43 0.59 -5.51
C ALA A 39 -3.93 1.03 -4.12
N LYS A 40 -5.22 1.35 -4.00
CA LYS A 40 -5.86 1.67 -2.72
C LYS A 40 -5.78 0.52 -1.74
N HIS A 41 -5.98 -0.72 -2.21
CA HIS A 41 -5.87 -1.91 -1.38
C HIS A 41 -4.45 -2.13 -0.83
N TYR A 42 -3.41 -1.83 -1.63
CA TYR A 42 -2.04 -1.83 -1.13
C TYR A 42 -1.81 -0.71 -0.12
N GLU A 43 -2.32 0.50 -0.35
CA GLU A 43 -2.18 1.61 0.58
C GLU A 43 -2.87 1.35 1.93
N ALA A 44 -4.02 0.68 1.92
CA ALA A 44 -4.73 0.28 3.14
C ALA A 44 -3.95 -0.75 3.99
N GLN A 45 -3.00 -1.48 3.39
CA GLN A 45 -2.14 -2.42 4.10
C GLN A 45 -0.88 -1.76 4.69
N ILE A 46 -0.60 -0.51 4.32
CA ILE A 46 0.48 0.26 4.93
C ILE A 46 -0.07 0.82 6.24
N PRO A 47 0.46 0.41 7.40
CA PRO A 47 0.03 0.97 8.67
C PRO A 47 0.23 2.49 8.64
N ALA A 48 -0.86 3.26 8.75
CA ALA A 48 -0.80 4.72 8.78
C ALA A 48 -0.14 5.25 10.06
N ASP A 49 -0.02 4.40 11.08
CA ASP A 49 0.48 4.78 12.39
C ASP A 49 1.80 4.10 12.72
N SER A 50 2.85 4.92 12.78
CA SER A 50 4.13 4.59 13.39
C SER A 50 4.09 4.73 14.92
N THR A 51 2.94 4.54 15.57
CA THR A 51 2.84 4.50 17.03
C THR A 51 2.73 3.06 17.52
N TYR A 52 3.90 2.56 17.89
CA TYR A 52 4.12 1.41 18.74
C TYR A 52 3.15 1.44 19.94
N THR A 53 2.10 0.62 19.92
CA THR A 53 1.45 0.19 21.16
C THR A 53 1.82 -1.27 21.35
N THR A 54 2.94 -1.49 22.03
CA THR A 54 3.15 -2.73 22.76
C THR A 54 1.95 -2.94 23.65
N VAL A 55 1.04 -3.81 23.24
CA VAL A 55 0.08 -4.40 24.16
C VAL A 55 0.89 -5.33 25.05
N THR A 56 1.51 -4.75 26.08
CA THR A 56 1.88 -5.45 27.29
C THR A 56 0.60 -5.92 27.95
N GLN A 57 0.29 -7.22 27.85
CA GLN A 57 -0.57 -7.95 28.80
C GLN A 57 -0.02 -9.38 28.83
N ARG A 58 0.96 -9.66 29.70
CA ARG A 58 0.86 -10.10 31.11
C ARG A 58 0.27 -11.49 31.26
#